data_AF-A0A1I7D0E5-F1
#
_entry.id   AF-A0A1I7D0E5-F1
#
_cell.length_a   1.000
_cell.length_b   1.000
_cell.length_c   1.000
_cell.angle_alpha   90.00
_cell.angle_beta   90.00
_cell.angle_gamma   90.00
#
_symmetry.space_group_name_H-M   'P 1'
#
loop_
_entity.id
_entity.type
_entity.pdbx_description
1 polymer ?
#
loop_
_entity_poly.entity_id
_entity_poly.type
_entity_poly.pdbx_seq_one_letter_code
_entity_poly.pdbx_strand_id
1 'polypeptide(L)'
;MSFTRTIMLALPMALLLGTSVQAADEPTEEQVTTIAKCVEEKGGGYPAMACFGEVMEQCIGTKYQNSHMIYCAVQEYAVWDQRLNAAYYEIMDIASTNVKASLKNAQRNWIKFRDDTCSANALIYEGGTHAPLTMSVCMGDQTAVRSLQLEQFLAEVGPH
;
A
#
# COMPACT_ATOMS: atom_id res chain seq x y z
N MET A 1 31.26 -49.47 -34.29
CA MET A 1 30.12 -50.00 -35.07
C MET A 1 28.95 -50.24 -34.12
N SER A 2 27.73 -49.99 -34.60
CA SER A 2 26.42 -49.93 -33.89
C SER A 2 26.23 -48.65 -33.06
N PHE A 3 25.52 -47.59 -33.49
CA PHE A 3 24.19 -47.42 -34.13
C PHE A 3 23.04 -48.04 -33.35
N THR A 4 22.27 -47.16 -32.68
CA THR A 4 20.80 -47.14 -32.44
C THR A 4 20.51 -46.00 -31.46
N ARG A 5 19.41 -45.24 -31.45
CA ARG A 5 18.41 -44.77 -32.43
C ARG A 5 17.61 -43.70 -31.65
N THR A 6 17.35 -42.55 -32.26
CA THR A 6 16.60 -41.40 -31.71
C THR A 6 15.20 -41.80 -31.21
N ILE A 7 14.81 -41.33 -30.02
CA ILE A 7 13.40 -41.07 -29.65
C ILE A 7 13.36 -39.68 -29.01
N MET A 8 12.99 -38.67 -29.80
CA MET A 8 12.54 -37.38 -29.30
C MET A 8 11.09 -37.54 -28.86
N LEU A 9 10.84 -37.62 -27.55
CA LEU A 9 9.51 -37.40 -26.99
C LEU A 9 9.35 -35.89 -26.80
N ALA A 10 8.71 -35.24 -27.76
CA ALA A 10 8.21 -33.88 -27.62
C ALA A 10 7.10 -33.89 -26.56
N LEU A 11 7.41 -33.42 -25.35
CA LEU A 11 6.43 -33.18 -24.30
C LEU A 11 5.63 -31.93 -24.68
N PRO A 12 4.30 -31.96 -24.75
CA PRO A 12 3.52 -30.76 -25.02
C PRO A 12 3.67 -29.82 -23.82
N MET A 13 4.30 -28.67 -24.05
CA MET A 13 4.36 -27.57 -23.11
C MET A 13 2.93 -27.02 -22.96
N ALA A 14 2.24 -27.46 -21.93
CA ALA A 14 0.96 -26.88 -21.54
C ALA A 14 1.19 -25.40 -21.21
N LEU A 15 0.74 -24.50 -22.10
CA LEU A 15 0.58 -23.09 -21.78
C LEU A 15 -0.46 -22.99 -20.66
N LEU A 16 0.01 -22.90 -19.43
CA LEU A 16 -0.77 -22.31 -18.35
C LEU A 16 -0.86 -20.81 -18.69
N LEU A 17 -2.01 -20.40 -19.25
CA LEU A 17 -2.43 -19.01 -19.24
C LEU A 17 -2.55 -18.61 -17.77
N GLY A 18 -1.46 -18.10 -17.19
CA GLY A 18 -1.51 -17.40 -15.93
C GLY A 18 -2.40 -16.19 -16.14
N THR A 19 -3.65 -16.26 -15.70
CA THR A 19 -4.36 -15.04 -15.34
C THR A 19 -3.58 -14.47 -14.17
N SER A 20 -2.70 -13.51 -14.45
CA SER A 20 -2.17 -12.65 -13.41
C SER A 20 -3.39 -12.13 -12.65
N VAL A 21 -3.55 -12.56 -11.39
CA VAL A 21 -4.29 -11.75 -10.44
C VAL A 21 -3.61 -10.39 -10.53
N GLN A 22 -4.30 -9.38 -11.09
CA GLN A 22 -3.80 -8.02 -11.05
C GLN A 22 -3.66 -7.65 -9.57
N ALA A 23 -2.44 -7.77 -9.05
CA ALA A 23 -2.02 -6.93 -7.95
C ALA A 23 -2.30 -5.48 -8.37
N ALA A 24 -2.71 -4.62 -7.44
CA ALA A 24 -2.67 -3.19 -7.70
C ALA A 24 -1.27 -2.87 -8.26
N ASP A 25 -1.20 -2.14 -9.37
CA ASP A 25 0.09 -1.76 -9.94
C ASP A 25 0.92 -1.06 -8.86
N GLU A 26 2.18 -1.46 -8.72
CA GLU A 26 3.13 -0.82 -7.81
C GLU A 26 3.15 0.70 -8.07
N PRO A 27 3.26 1.55 -7.02
CA PRO A 27 3.34 2.99 -7.20
C PRO A 27 4.47 3.40 -8.16
N THR A 28 4.20 4.40 -9.00
CA THR A 28 5.23 4.98 -9.87
C THR A 28 6.22 5.83 -9.06
N GLU A 29 7.45 5.97 -9.56
CA GLU A 29 8.47 6.82 -8.95
C GLU A 29 7.99 8.27 -8.78
N GLU A 30 7.20 8.76 -9.73
CA GLU A 30 6.58 10.09 -9.68
C GLU A 30 5.63 10.22 -8.48
N GLN A 31 4.73 9.24 -8.30
CA GLN A 31 3.77 9.24 -7.18
C GLN A 31 4.48 9.17 -5.82
N VAL A 32 5.49 8.31 -5.70
CA VAL A 32 6.31 8.21 -4.48
C VAL A 32 7.03 9.53 -4.20
N THR A 33 7.58 10.16 -5.23
CA THR A 33 8.28 11.45 -5.11
C THR A 33 7.36 12.59 -4.72
N THR A 34 6.13 12.63 -5.25
CA THR A 34 5.10 13.62 -4.88
C THR A 34 4.85 13.61 -3.38
N ILE A 35 4.56 12.43 -2.79
CA ILE A 35 4.32 12.33 -1.35
C ILE A 35 5.59 12.61 -0.55
N ALA A 36 6.75 12.10 -0.97
CA ALA A 36 7.99 12.33 -0.25
C ALA A 36 8.34 13.81 -0.11
N LYS A 37 8.21 14.59 -1.19
CA LYS A 37 8.43 16.04 -1.18
C LYS A 37 7.43 16.76 -0.29
N CYS A 38 6.14 16.42 -0.39
CA CYS A 38 5.14 17.04 0.47
C CYS A 38 5.42 16.76 1.96
N VAL A 39 5.74 15.52 2.31
CA VAL A 39 6.05 15.14 3.71
C VAL A 39 7.26 15.91 4.24
N GLU A 40 8.30 16.06 3.43
CA GLU A 40 9.49 16.87 3.76
C GLU A 40 9.12 18.35 3.99
N GLU A 41 8.35 18.96 3.08
CA GLU A 41 7.91 20.35 3.17
C GLU A 41 7.00 20.62 4.39
N LYS A 42 6.20 19.63 4.80
CA LYS A 42 5.35 19.73 6.00
C LYS A 42 6.09 19.42 7.31
N GLY A 43 7.35 18.96 7.25
CA GLY A 43 8.18 18.64 8.41
C GLY A 43 7.92 17.25 9.02
N GLY A 44 7.33 16.32 8.26
CA GLY A 44 7.03 14.97 8.71
C GLY A 44 5.92 14.87 9.76
N GLY A 45 5.71 13.67 10.30
CA GLY A 45 4.79 13.44 11.41
C GLY A 45 3.35 13.88 11.15
N TYR A 46 2.63 14.29 12.20
CA TYR A 46 1.20 14.66 12.10
C TYR A 46 0.90 15.79 11.08
N PRO A 47 1.70 16.87 10.97
CA PRO A 47 1.49 17.90 9.94
C PRO A 47 1.49 17.36 8.49
N ALA A 48 2.27 16.32 8.23
CA ALA A 48 2.35 15.70 6.89
C ALA A 48 1.10 14.89 6.51
N MET A 49 0.12 14.75 7.41
CA MET A 49 -1.20 14.19 7.05
C MET A 49 -1.90 15.04 5.97
N ALA A 50 -1.57 16.33 5.86
CA ALA A 50 -2.07 17.20 4.80
C ALA A 50 -1.62 16.77 3.39
N CYS A 51 -0.65 15.85 3.26
CA CYS A 51 -0.18 15.32 1.99
C CYS A 51 -1.06 14.18 1.47
N PHE A 52 -1.95 13.64 2.29
CA PHE A 52 -2.88 12.61 1.84
C PHE A 52 -3.86 13.20 0.83
N GLY A 53 -3.91 12.58 -0.35
CA GLY A 53 -4.77 12.97 -1.46
C GLY A 53 -4.03 13.59 -2.64
N GLU A 54 -2.76 13.95 -2.51
CA GLU A 54 -1.97 14.59 -3.58
C GLU A 54 -1.84 13.68 -4.83
N VAL A 55 -1.55 12.39 -4.64
CA VAL A 55 -1.45 11.42 -5.75
C VAL A 55 -2.84 11.14 -6.32
N MET A 56 -3.85 11.02 -5.46
CA MET A 56 -5.24 10.86 -5.90
C MET A 56 -5.69 12.05 -6.76
N GLU A 57 -5.45 13.28 -6.34
CA GLU A 57 -5.82 14.51 -7.05
C GLU A 57 -5.14 14.59 -8.42
N GLN A 58 -3.82 14.37 -8.46
CA GLN A 58 -3.05 14.35 -9.72
C GLN A 58 -3.54 13.25 -10.66
N CYS A 59 -3.83 12.06 -10.14
CA CYS A 59 -4.36 10.94 -10.92
C CYS A 59 -5.77 11.21 -11.46
N ILE A 60 -6.66 11.83 -10.68
CA ILE A 60 -8.02 12.18 -11.11
C ILE A 60 -7.97 13.22 -12.22
N GLY A 61 -7.24 14.31 -12.01
CA GLY A 61 -7.19 15.45 -12.94
C GLY A 61 -8.61 15.92 -13.33
N THR A 62 -9.00 15.68 -14.57
CA THR A 62 -10.34 16.04 -15.10
C THR A 62 -11.29 14.85 -15.28
N LYS A 63 -10.88 13.64 -14.87
CA LYS A 63 -11.60 12.37 -15.10
C LYS A 63 -12.38 11.93 -13.85
N TYR A 64 -13.58 12.49 -13.67
CA TYR A 64 -14.43 12.22 -12.50
C TYR A 64 -15.31 10.95 -12.64
N GLN A 65 -14.90 9.97 -13.46
CA GLN A 65 -15.60 8.69 -13.52
C GLN A 65 -15.33 7.90 -12.23
N ASN A 66 -16.37 7.33 -11.62
CA ASN A 66 -16.26 6.66 -10.31
C ASN A 66 -15.20 5.55 -10.29
N SER A 67 -15.10 4.74 -11.34
CA SER A 67 -14.07 3.71 -11.47
C SER A 67 -12.65 4.28 -11.54
N HIS A 68 -12.48 5.45 -12.18
CA HIS A 68 -11.19 6.15 -12.25
C HIS A 68 -10.81 6.75 -10.89
N MET A 69 -11.77 7.35 -10.17
CA MET A 69 -11.53 7.84 -8.81
C MET A 69 -11.15 6.71 -7.85
N ILE A 70 -11.81 5.55 -7.93
CA ILE A 70 -11.45 4.36 -7.14
C ILE A 70 -10.01 3.93 -7.43
N TYR A 71 -9.65 3.86 -8.72
CA TYR A 71 -8.28 3.54 -9.13
C TYR A 71 -7.28 4.53 -8.53
N CYS A 72 -7.54 5.84 -8.62
CA CYS A 72 -6.66 6.85 -8.06
C CYS A 72 -6.54 6.77 -6.53
N ALA A 73 -7.64 6.47 -5.82
CA ALA A 73 -7.61 6.24 -4.38
C ALA A 73 -6.77 5.02 -4.00
N VAL A 74 -6.79 3.95 -4.81
CA VAL A 74 -5.93 2.77 -4.61
C VAL A 74 -4.46 3.09 -4.85
N GLN A 75 -4.14 3.94 -5.83
CA GLN A 75 -2.77 4.39 -6.09
C GLN A 75 -2.22 5.25 -4.95
N GLU A 76 -3.02 6.19 -4.42
CA GLU A 76 -2.69 6.94 -3.21
C GLU A 76 -2.43 5.99 -2.03
N TYR A 77 -3.34 5.05 -1.78
CA TYR A 77 -3.16 4.03 -0.75
C TYR A 77 -1.84 3.27 -0.90
N ALA A 78 -1.49 2.83 -2.12
CA ALA A 78 -0.29 2.05 -2.37
C ALA A 78 1.00 2.84 -2.05
N VAL A 79 1.04 4.15 -2.34
CA VAL A 79 2.18 5.01 -1.96
C VAL A 79 2.33 5.07 -0.44
N TRP A 80 1.24 5.29 0.30
CA TRP A 80 1.29 5.33 1.76
C TRP A 80 1.59 3.97 2.39
N ASP A 81 1.12 2.88 1.79
CA ASP A 81 1.42 1.51 2.24
C ASP A 81 2.91 1.19 2.05
N GLN A 82 3.52 1.62 0.95
CA GLN A 82 4.96 1.52 0.74
C GLN A 82 5.73 2.26 1.84
N ARG A 83 5.34 3.50 2.16
CA ARG A 83 5.97 4.29 3.25
C ARG A 83 5.81 3.61 4.61
N LEU A 84 4.60 3.13 4.92
CA LEU A 84 4.30 2.39 6.14
C LEU A 84 5.22 1.18 6.29
N ASN A 85 5.33 0.37 5.24
CA ASN A 85 6.13 -0.85 5.26
C ASN A 85 7.63 -0.55 5.36
N ALA A 86 8.12 0.51 4.69
CA ALA A 86 9.52 0.94 4.83
C ALA A 86 9.85 1.29 6.28
N ALA A 87 9.06 2.18 6.92
CA ALA A 87 9.27 2.55 8.31
C ALA A 87 9.14 1.33 9.27
N TYR A 88 8.15 0.47 9.04
CA TYR A 88 7.98 -0.76 9.80
C TYR A 88 9.23 -1.65 9.71
N TYR A 89 9.74 -1.91 8.50
CA TYR A 89 10.89 -2.77 8.31
C TYR A 89 12.17 -2.20 8.94
N GLU A 90 12.39 -0.89 8.84
CA GLU A 90 13.52 -0.25 9.50
C GLU A 90 13.47 -0.38 11.02
N ILE A 91 12.31 -0.12 11.64
CA ILE A 91 12.14 -0.34 13.10
C ILE A 91 12.41 -1.82 13.44
N MET A 92 11.89 -2.73 12.63
CA MET A 92 12.06 -4.16 12.84
C MET A 92 13.49 -4.64 12.60
N ASP A 93 14.36 -3.85 11.97
CA ASP A 93 15.79 -4.13 11.87
C ASP A 93 16.52 -3.69 13.14
N ILE A 94 16.31 -2.45 13.57
CA ILE A 94 17.14 -1.80 14.61
C ILE A 94 16.64 -1.96 16.06
N ALA A 95 15.34 -2.22 16.28
CA ALA A 95 14.77 -2.20 17.63
C ALA A 95 15.17 -3.40 18.51
N SER A 96 14.94 -3.31 19.82
CA SER A 96 15.10 -4.47 20.72
C SER A 96 14.05 -5.56 20.47
N THR A 97 14.32 -6.81 20.84
CA THR A 97 13.37 -7.94 20.71
C THR A 97 12.00 -7.65 21.32
N ASN A 98 11.96 -6.98 22.48
CA ASN A 98 10.71 -6.65 23.17
C ASN A 98 9.90 -5.61 22.37
N VAL A 99 10.58 -4.59 21.82
CA VAL A 99 9.94 -3.59 20.95
C VAL A 99 9.41 -4.25 19.68
N LYS A 100 10.20 -5.10 19.01
CA LYS A 100 9.78 -5.85 17.81
C LYS A 100 8.52 -6.68 18.07
N ALA A 101 8.49 -7.43 19.17
CA ALA A 101 7.35 -8.26 19.54
C ALA A 101 6.08 -7.42 19.81
N SER A 102 6.23 -6.32 20.57
CA SER A 102 5.12 -5.40 20.88
C SER A 102 4.59 -4.72 19.62
N LEU A 103 5.47 -4.16 18.78
CA LEU A 103 5.11 -3.49 17.53
C LEU A 103 4.42 -4.44 16.56
N LYS A 104 4.89 -5.68 16.43
CA LYS A 104 4.25 -6.68 15.58
C LYS A 104 2.81 -6.98 16.01
N ASN A 105 2.53 -6.98 17.31
CA ASN A 105 1.17 -7.16 17.83
C ASN A 105 0.33 -5.90 17.57
N ALA A 106 0.89 -4.71 17.83
CA ALA A 106 0.23 -3.44 17.56
C ALA A 106 -0.16 -3.30 16.07
N GLN A 107 0.72 -3.70 15.15
CA GLN A 107 0.46 -3.62 13.72
C GLN A 107 -0.66 -4.57 13.27
N ARG A 108 -0.74 -5.80 13.80
CA ARG A 108 -1.85 -6.71 13.51
C ARG A 108 -3.18 -6.17 14.03
N ASN A 109 -3.18 -5.61 15.23
CA ASN A 109 -4.38 -5.00 15.81
C ASN A 109 -4.81 -3.77 15.00
N TRP A 110 -3.85 -2.96 14.56
CA TRP A 110 -4.13 -1.82 13.69
C TRP A 110 -4.73 -2.23 12.35
N ILE A 111 -4.23 -3.29 11.69
CA ILE A 111 -4.85 -3.81 10.45
C ILE A 111 -6.32 -4.15 10.68
N LYS A 112 -6.63 -4.88 11.76
CA LYS A 112 -8.02 -5.19 12.10
C LYS A 112 -8.85 -3.93 12.33
N PHE A 113 -8.33 -2.97 13.09
CA PHE A 113 -9.00 -1.69 13.33
C PHE A 113 -9.26 -0.92 12.04
N ARG A 114 -8.27 -0.82 11.14
CA ARG A 114 -8.39 -0.18 9.82
C ARG A 114 -9.49 -0.84 9.00
N ASP A 115 -9.41 -2.16 8.85
CA ASP A 115 -10.31 -2.91 7.98
C ASP A 115 -11.76 -2.84 8.49
N ASP A 116 -11.97 -2.95 9.82
CA ASP A 116 -13.28 -2.80 10.45
C ASP A 116 -13.81 -1.36 10.30
N THR A 117 -12.96 -0.35 10.51
CA THR A 117 -13.32 1.07 10.39
C THR A 117 -13.71 1.44 8.97
N CYS A 118 -12.92 1.01 7.98
CA CYS A 118 -13.18 1.33 6.58
C CYS A 118 -14.36 0.54 6.01
N SER A 119 -14.60 -0.68 6.50
CA SER A 119 -15.84 -1.41 6.23
C SER A 119 -17.06 -0.66 6.76
N ALA A 120 -17.01 -0.19 8.02
CA ALA A 120 -18.10 0.59 8.60
C ALA A 120 -18.35 1.91 7.85
N ASN A 121 -17.29 2.60 7.42
CA ASN A 121 -17.40 3.82 6.62
C ASN A 121 -18.05 3.56 5.25
N ALA A 122 -17.64 2.49 4.56
CA ALA A 122 -18.21 2.10 3.27
C ALA A 122 -19.69 1.71 3.35
N LEU A 123 -20.13 1.10 4.47
CA LEU A 123 -21.53 0.70 4.69
C LEU A 123 -22.52 1.88 4.73
N ILE A 124 -22.04 3.11 4.95
CA ILE A 124 -22.89 4.32 4.83
C ILE A 124 -23.48 4.43 3.40
N TYR A 125 -22.80 3.86 2.40
CA TYR A 125 -23.18 3.88 0.99
C TYR A 125 -23.53 2.49 0.46
N GLU A 126 -23.98 1.58 1.33
CA GLU A 126 -24.31 0.20 1.00
C GLU A 126 -25.19 0.08 -0.25
N GLY A 127 -24.83 -0.84 -1.16
CA GLY A 127 -25.54 -1.06 -2.43
C GLY A 127 -25.31 0.01 -3.50
N GLY A 128 -24.64 1.11 -3.18
CA GLY A 128 -24.29 2.18 -4.11
C GLY A 128 -22.90 2.05 -4.72
N THR A 129 -22.68 2.75 -5.84
CA THR A 129 -21.36 2.79 -6.50
C THR A 129 -20.31 3.60 -5.72
N HIS A 130 -20.72 4.36 -4.69
CA HIS A 130 -19.82 5.16 -3.88
C HIS A 130 -19.09 4.36 -2.79
N ALA A 131 -19.68 3.24 -2.30
CA ALA A 131 -19.09 2.43 -1.24
C ALA A 131 -17.65 1.98 -1.52
N PRO A 132 -17.27 1.51 -2.73
CA PRO A 132 -15.89 1.16 -3.04
C PRO A 132 -14.94 2.35 -2.99
N LEU A 133 -15.38 3.55 -3.41
CA LEU A 133 -14.57 4.77 -3.33
C LEU A 133 -14.34 5.16 -1.86
N THR A 134 -15.39 5.15 -1.05
CA THR A 134 -15.31 5.42 0.39
C THR A 134 -14.37 4.44 1.10
N MET A 135 -14.45 3.15 0.75
CA MET A 135 -13.53 2.13 1.26
C MET A 135 -12.08 2.48 0.91
N SER A 136 -11.77 2.68 -0.37
CA SER A 136 -10.39 2.94 -0.82
C SER A 136 -9.79 4.21 -0.21
N VAL A 137 -10.56 5.30 -0.14
CA VAL A 137 -10.12 6.55 0.50
C VAL A 137 -9.85 6.34 1.98
N CYS A 138 -10.72 5.65 2.70
CA CYS A 138 -10.50 5.33 4.12
C CYS A 138 -9.25 4.47 4.33
N MET A 139 -9.04 3.45 3.49
CA MET A 139 -7.86 2.58 3.58
C MET A 139 -6.58 3.39 3.40
N GLY A 140 -6.55 4.30 2.44
CA GLY A 140 -5.44 5.24 2.23
C GLY A 140 -5.21 6.16 3.43
N ASP A 141 -6.27 6.83 3.92
CA ASP A 141 -6.21 7.77 5.03
C ASP A 141 -5.64 7.12 6.31
N GLN A 142 -6.19 5.96 6.70
CA GLN A 142 -5.72 5.23 7.87
C GLN A 142 -4.28 4.74 7.72
N THR A 143 -3.87 4.41 6.50
CA THR A 143 -2.51 3.97 6.18
C THR A 143 -1.53 5.14 6.23
N ALA A 144 -1.91 6.32 5.75
CA ALA A 144 -1.12 7.56 5.85
C ALA A 144 -0.90 7.97 7.31
N VAL A 145 -1.95 7.96 8.13
CA VAL A 145 -1.82 8.21 9.58
C VAL A 145 -0.83 7.23 10.21
N ARG A 146 -0.95 5.94 9.88
CA ARG A 146 -0.11 4.90 10.46
C ARG A 146 1.34 4.99 9.99
N SER A 147 1.59 5.31 8.72
CA SER A 147 2.96 5.48 8.22
C SER A 147 3.66 6.60 8.98
N LEU A 148 2.99 7.74 9.16
CA LEU A 148 3.55 8.91 9.87
C LEU A 148 3.82 8.59 11.35
N GLN A 149 2.96 7.81 12.01
CA GLN A 149 3.22 7.31 13.37
C GLN A 149 4.46 6.41 13.45
N LEU A 150 4.64 5.53 12.45
CA LEU A 150 5.82 4.64 12.40
C LEU A 150 7.09 5.42 12.08
N GLU A 151 7.05 6.39 11.17
CA GLU A 151 8.17 7.27 10.87
C GLU A 151 8.61 8.07 12.12
N GLN A 152 7.65 8.58 12.90
CA GLN A 152 7.95 9.20 14.20
C GLN A 152 8.56 8.20 15.18
N PHE A 153 8.01 7.00 15.28
CA PHE A 153 8.57 5.96 16.16
C PHE A 153 9.99 5.57 15.75
N LEU A 154 10.25 5.45 14.44
CA LEU A 154 11.58 5.16 13.91
C LEU A 154 12.62 6.20 14.36
N ALA A 155 12.27 7.49 14.33
CA ALA A 155 13.14 8.57 14.80
C ALA A 155 13.52 8.45 16.29
N GLU A 156 12.63 7.87 17.12
CA GLU A 156 12.87 7.65 18.55
C GLU A 156 13.68 6.37 18.84
N VAL A 157 13.63 5.38 17.94
CA VAL A 157 14.37 4.11 18.09
C VAL A 157 15.80 4.20 17.53
N GLY A 158 16.04 5.12 16.58
CA GLY A 158 17.35 5.34 15.99
C GLY A 158 18.43 5.78 17.01
N PRO A 159 19.71 5.56 16.73
CA PRO A 159 20.80 6.05 17.58
C PRO A 159 20.81 7.58 17.58
N HIS A 160 20.72 8.19 18.77
CA HIS A 160 21.07 9.60 18.99
C HIS A 160 22.58 9.83 18.90
#